data_AF-A0A1V5NF61-F1
#
_entry.id   AF-A0A1V5NF61-F1
#
_cell.length_a   1.000
_cell.length_b   1.000
_cell.length_c   1.000
_cell.angle_alpha   90.00
_cell.angle_beta   90.00
_cell.angle_gamma   90.00
#
_symmetry.space_group_name_H-M   'P 1'
#
loop_
_entity.id
_entity.type
_entity.pdbx_description
1 polymer ?
#
loop_
_entity_poly.entity_id
_entity_poly.type
_entity_poly.pdbx_seq_one_letter_code
_entity_poly.pdbx_strand_id
1 'polypeptide(L)'
;MPEEMEFMDIRKGTDVEFGQSIYEPFGIAQFEPLSFGGICVVSSVCGCAGFIKRICNPQEVRNVIIADYTNLNGMASGNIDELLKINLEIRDKLEHNVSRDVAAQIMANLPKNEEDLADMINRGYLLASQMSWGVVVENYILPGLPKNGAVKNQPAAVN
;
A
#
# COMPACT_ATOMS: atom_id res chain seq x y z
N MET A 1 -0.42 19.19 -21.19
CA MET A 1 -0.23 17.77 -21.56
C MET A 1 -0.73 17.57 -22.98
N PRO A 2 -0.10 16.70 -23.79
CA PRO A 2 -0.60 16.33 -25.12
C PRO A 2 -2.03 15.78 -25.05
N GLU A 3 -2.82 15.99 -26.10
CA GLU A 3 -4.23 15.55 -26.17
C GLU A 3 -4.36 14.02 -26.09
N GLU A 4 -3.41 13.29 -26.66
CA GLU A 4 -3.36 11.81 -26.70
C GLU A 4 -2.77 11.16 -25.44
N MET A 5 -2.45 11.93 -24.40
CA MET A 5 -1.86 11.38 -23.18
C MET A 5 -2.90 10.62 -22.35
N GLU A 6 -2.60 9.36 -22.02
CA GLU A 6 -3.46 8.54 -21.16
C GLU A 6 -2.92 8.46 -19.72
N PHE A 7 -3.75 8.03 -18.78
CA PHE A 7 -3.30 7.74 -17.41
C PHE A 7 -2.18 6.69 -17.37
N MET A 8 -2.12 5.81 -18.36
CA MET A 8 -1.06 4.81 -18.45
C MET A 8 0.30 5.45 -18.76
N ASP A 9 0.33 6.53 -19.54
CA ASP A 9 1.57 7.23 -19.85
C ASP A 9 2.10 7.98 -18.64
N ILE A 10 1.19 8.53 -17.82
CA ILE A 10 1.55 9.12 -16.53
C ILE A 10 2.23 8.05 -15.66
N ARG A 11 1.59 6.88 -15.47
CA ARG A 11 2.15 5.80 -14.64
C ARG A 11 3.49 5.27 -15.13
N LYS A 12 3.69 5.18 -16.44
CA LYS A 12 4.98 4.79 -17.05
C LYS A 12 6.07 5.82 -16.78
N GLY A 13 5.71 7.11 -16.74
CA GLY A 13 6.64 8.21 -16.47
C GLY A 13 6.80 8.55 -14.98
N THR A 14 6.13 7.82 -14.08
CA THR A 14 6.15 8.09 -12.64
C THR A 14 7.34 7.41 -11.97
N ASP A 15 8.29 8.20 -11.47
CA ASP A 15 9.36 7.69 -10.60
C ASP A 15 8.84 7.36 -9.19
N VAL A 16 7.92 8.19 -8.67
CA VAL A 16 7.38 8.07 -7.31
C VAL A 16 5.88 8.42 -7.27
N GLU A 17 5.07 7.55 -6.71
CA GLU A 17 3.63 7.75 -6.47
C GLU A 17 3.32 7.79 -4.98
N PHE A 18 2.56 8.80 -4.55
CA PHE A 18 2.19 9.00 -3.15
C PHE A 18 0.73 8.60 -2.88
N GLY A 19 0.54 7.50 -2.17
CA GLY A 19 -0.73 7.04 -1.62
C GLY A 19 -0.89 7.36 -0.14
N GLN A 20 -1.15 8.62 0.20
CA GLN A 20 -1.18 9.10 1.60
C GLN A 20 -2.59 9.12 2.22
N SER A 21 -3.53 8.37 1.65
CA SER A 21 -4.90 8.28 2.17
C SER A 21 -4.91 7.81 3.63
N ILE A 22 -5.66 8.51 4.49
CA ILE A 22 -5.89 8.14 5.88
C ILE A 22 -6.90 7.00 6.04
N TYR A 23 -7.64 6.68 4.97
CA TYR A 23 -8.53 5.54 4.87
C TYR A 23 -8.76 5.24 3.39
N GLU A 24 -8.46 4.01 2.98
CA GLU A 24 -8.79 3.45 1.67
C GLU A 24 -8.92 1.94 1.89
N PRO A 25 -10.12 1.35 1.82
CA PRO A 25 -10.34 -0.02 2.28
C PRO A 25 -9.57 -1.06 1.45
N PHE A 26 -9.32 -0.80 0.16
CA PHE A 26 -8.59 -1.72 -0.69
C PHE A 26 -7.75 -1.06 -1.78
N GLY A 27 -8.18 0.09 -2.33
CA GLY A 27 -7.67 0.69 -3.56
C GLY A 27 -6.18 0.45 -3.80
N ILE A 28 -5.87 -0.27 -4.88
CA ILE A 28 -4.50 -0.62 -5.30
C ILE A 28 -3.95 0.33 -6.38
N ALA A 29 -4.69 1.40 -6.68
CA ALA A 29 -4.31 2.35 -7.72
C ALA A 29 -2.91 2.95 -7.48
N GLN A 30 -2.55 3.16 -6.20
CA GLN A 30 -1.24 3.72 -5.87
C GLN A 30 -0.08 2.74 -6.12
N PHE A 31 -0.37 1.49 -6.48
CA PHE A 31 0.61 0.47 -6.87
C PHE A 31 0.72 0.27 -8.38
N GLU A 32 -0.07 0.97 -9.19
CA GLU A 32 -0.04 0.82 -10.65
C GLU A 32 1.32 1.19 -11.29
N PRO A 33 2.11 2.13 -10.75
CA PRO A 33 3.47 2.39 -11.24
C PRO A 33 4.49 1.28 -10.97
N LEU A 34 4.20 0.31 -10.09
CA LEU A 34 5.16 -0.75 -9.75
C LEU A 34 5.65 -1.49 -11.00
N SER A 35 4.74 -1.83 -11.91
CA SER A 35 5.06 -2.55 -13.15
C SER A 35 6.01 -1.77 -14.08
N PHE A 36 6.19 -0.48 -13.86
CA PHE A 36 7.08 0.40 -14.61
C PHE A 36 8.33 0.81 -13.83
N GLY A 37 8.55 0.21 -12.66
CA GLY A 37 9.72 0.46 -11.81
C GLY A 37 9.56 1.63 -10.85
N GLY A 38 8.39 2.26 -10.78
CA GLY A 38 8.11 3.36 -9.85
C GLY A 38 8.17 2.93 -8.37
N ILE A 39 8.38 3.91 -7.49
CA ILE A 39 8.33 3.77 -6.04
C ILE A 39 6.94 4.18 -5.55
N CYS A 40 6.26 3.29 -4.85
CA CYS A 40 4.95 3.53 -4.27
C CYS A 40 5.10 3.84 -2.77
N VAL A 41 4.82 5.08 -2.39
CA VAL A 41 4.89 5.56 -1.01
C VAL A 41 3.47 5.59 -0.43
N VAL A 42 3.14 4.59 0.38
CA VAL A 42 1.79 4.43 0.93
C VAL A 42 1.75 4.68 2.43
N SER A 43 0.63 5.23 2.91
CA SER A 43 0.38 5.36 4.34
C SER A 43 0.18 3.99 5.00
N SER A 44 0.70 3.81 6.22
CA SER A 44 0.55 2.57 7.01
C SER A 44 -0.91 2.22 7.30
N VAL A 45 -1.80 3.21 7.28
CA VAL A 45 -3.24 3.06 7.52
C VAL A 45 -4.06 2.82 6.24
N CYS A 46 -3.43 2.86 5.05
CA CYS A 46 -4.08 2.43 3.82
C CYS A 46 -4.36 0.93 3.86
N GLY A 47 -5.54 0.49 3.40
CA GLY A 47 -5.87 -0.94 3.28
C GLY A 47 -4.91 -1.68 2.34
N CYS A 48 -4.38 -0.97 1.35
CA CYS A 48 -3.33 -1.43 0.44
C CYS A 48 -2.03 -1.84 1.16
N ALA A 49 -1.68 -1.19 2.28
CA ALA A 49 -0.47 -1.50 3.05
C ALA A 49 -0.55 -2.88 3.74
N GLY A 50 -1.76 -3.33 4.11
CA GLY A 50 -1.95 -4.68 4.64
C GLY A 50 -1.73 -5.75 3.57
N PHE A 51 -2.09 -5.46 2.32
CA PHE A 51 -1.92 -6.40 1.22
C PHE A 51 -0.44 -6.57 0.85
N ILE A 52 0.31 -5.48 0.71
CA ILE A 52 1.73 -5.57 0.35
C ILE A 52 2.56 -6.31 1.41
N LYS A 53 2.27 -6.11 2.71
CA LYS A 53 2.90 -6.83 3.83
C LYS A 53 2.64 -8.34 3.84
N ARG A 54 1.60 -8.82 3.12
CA ARG A 54 1.34 -10.25 2.96
C ARG A 54 2.10 -10.86 1.79
N ILE A 55 2.50 -10.04 0.82
CA ILE A 55 3.16 -10.47 -0.41
C ILE A 55 4.69 -10.43 -0.24
N CYS A 56 5.21 -9.39 0.40
CA CYS A 56 6.64 -9.21 0.59
C CYS A 56 6.96 -8.56 1.94
N ASN A 57 8.23 -8.61 2.32
CA ASN A 57 8.79 -7.77 3.37
C ASN A 57 9.09 -6.37 2.78
N PRO A 58 8.34 -5.30 3.14
CA PRO A 58 8.52 -3.99 2.50
C PRO A 58 9.93 -3.41 2.64
N GLN A 59 10.67 -3.80 3.68
CA GLN A 59 12.04 -3.38 3.95
C GLN A 59 13.07 -4.00 2.98
N GLU A 60 12.69 -5.05 2.24
CA GLU A 60 13.56 -5.77 1.30
C GLU A 60 13.33 -5.34 -0.16
N VAL A 61 12.32 -4.49 -0.43
CA VAL A 61 11.97 -4.04 -1.77
C VAL A 61 12.11 -2.53 -1.92
N ARG A 62 12.81 -2.08 -2.96
CA ARG A 62 13.01 -0.64 -3.22
C ARG A 62 11.74 0.07 -3.69
N ASN A 63 10.85 -0.67 -4.37
CA ASN A 63 9.65 -0.13 -5.02
C ASN A 63 8.54 0.29 -4.04
N VAL A 64 8.64 -0.03 -2.75
CA VAL A 64 7.57 0.26 -1.79
C VAL A 64 8.13 0.91 -0.54
N ILE A 65 7.52 2.01 -0.11
CA ILE A 65 7.81 2.66 1.16
C ILE A 65 6.50 2.80 1.93
N ILE A 66 6.48 2.35 3.19
CA ILE A 66 5.32 2.50 4.06
C ILE A 66 5.59 3.63 5.05
N ALA A 67 4.87 4.74 4.91
CA ALA A 67 4.93 5.88 5.80
C ALA A 67 4.00 5.65 7.00
N ASP A 68 4.56 5.50 8.21
CA ASP A 68 3.78 5.26 9.43
C ASP A 68 3.69 6.48 10.34
N TYR A 69 2.71 7.34 10.09
CA TYR A 69 2.42 8.50 10.92
C TYR A 69 1.76 8.16 12.27
N THR A 70 1.42 6.88 12.50
CA THR A 70 0.85 6.42 13.77
C THR A 70 1.90 5.98 14.77
N ASN A 71 3.16 5.83 14.34
CA ASN A 71 4.25 5.50 15.23
C ASN A 71 4.64 6.71 16.09
N LEU A 72 4.19 6.71 17.34
CA LEU A 72 4.42 7.80 18.28
C LEU A 72 5.88 7.90 18.77
N ASN A 73 6.78 6.98 18.42
CA ASN A 73 8.21 7.02 18.77
C ASN A 73 8.49 7.33 20.25
N GLY A 74 7.67 6.78 21.16
CA GLY A 74 7.78 7.02 22.60
C GLY A 74 7.27 8.38 23.10
N MET A 75 6.69 9.22 22.23
CA MET A 75 6.08 10.51 22.60
C MET A 75 4.76 10.37 23.38
N ALA A 76 4.13 9.20 23.33
CA ALA A 76 3.06 8.80 24.23
C ALA A 76 3.34 7.37 24.74
N SER A 77 3.13 7.14 26.03
CA SER A 77 3.33 5.87 26.72
C SER A 77 2.31 4.78 26.33
N GLY A 78 1.42 5.06 25.37
CA GLY A 78 0.41 4.13 24.88
C GLY A 78 -0.87 4.08 25.72
N ASN A 79 -1.00 4.94 26.75
CA ASN A 79 -2.26 5.08 27.49
C ASN A 79 -3.24 6.03 26.77
N ILE A 80 -4.55 5.79 26.95
CA ILE A 80 -5.62 6.54 26.27
C ILE A 80 -5.57 8.03 26.61
N ASP A 81 -5.30 8.38 27.87
CA ASP A 81 -5.30 9.78 28.32
C ASP A 81 -4.19 10.61 27.67
N GLU A 82 -3.06 10.01 27.32
CA GLU A 82 -1.98 10.65 26.57
C GLU A 82 -2.29 10.73 25.08
N LEU A 83 -2.94 9.70 24.51
CA LEU A 83 -3.42 9.77 23.12
C LEU A 83 -4.42 10.91 22.93
N LEU A 84 -5.31 11.12 23.92
CA LEU A 84 -6.26 12.24 23.92
C LEU A 84 -5.59 13.62 24.01
N LYS A 85 -4.33 13.69 24.44
CA LYS A 85 -3.53 14.93 24.51
C LYS A 85 -2.73 15.22 23.24
N ILE A 86 -2.77 14.33 22.24
CA ILE A 86 -2.12 14.59 20.95
C ILE A 86 -2.71 15.85 20.33
N ASN A 87 -1.92 16.91 20.33
CA ASN A 87 -2.27 18.21 19.79
C ASN A 87 -1.54 18.45 18.45
N LEU A 88 -1.73 19.64 17.88
CA LEU A 88 -1.10 20.02 16.61
C LEU A 88 0.44 19.92 16.68
N GLU A 89 1.06 20.39 17.76
CA GLU A 89 2.52 20.38 17.90
C GLU A 89 3.11 18.96 17.88
N ILE A 90 2.46 18.01 18.56
CA ILE A 90 2.88 16.60 18.55
C ILE A 90 2.70 16.03 17.14
N ARG A 91 1.57 16.32 16.48
CA ARG A 91 1.31 15.86 15.11
C ARG A 91 2.32 16.40 14.11
N ASP A 92 2.64 17.68 14.16
CA ASP A 92 3.62 18.32 13.26
C ASP A 92 5.01 17.71 13.44
N LYS A 93 5.43 17.45 14.69
CA LYS A 93 6.71 16.78 14.97
C LYS A 93 6.73 15.35 14.41
N LEU A 94 5.64 14.60 14.58
CA LEU A 94 5.52 13.24 14.06
C LEU A 94 5.56 13.22 12.53
N GLU A 95 4.72 14.04 11.89
CA GLU A 95 4.66 14.18 10.44
C GLU A 95 6.02 14.56 9.88
N HIS A 96 6.67 15.60 10.43
CA HIS A 96 7.97 16.05 9.95
C HIS A 96 9.06 14.97 10.07
N ASN A 97 9.08 14.21 11.17
CA ASN A 97 10.04 13.13 11.35
C ASN A 97 9.81 12.00 10.34
N VAL A 98 8.56 11.54 10.19
CA VAL A 98 8.23 10.47 9.26
C VAL A 98 8.48 10.91 7.81
N SER A 99 8.08 12.12 7.43
CA SER A 99 8.32 12.66 6.09
C SER A 99 9.80 12.80 5.78
N ARG A 100 10.64 13.19 6.75
CA ARG A 100 12.10 13.23 6.57
C ARG A 100 12.68 11.85 6.30
N ASP A 101 12.25 10.84 7.07
CA ASP A 101 12.76 9.48 6.91
C ASP A 101 12.27 8.85 5.60
N VAL A 102 11.03 9.12 5.19
CA VAL A 102 10.47 8.73 3.89
C VAL A 102 11.23 9.40 2.75
N ALA A 103 11.51 10.70 2.84
CA ALA A 103 12.29 11.42 1.82
C ALA A 103 13.70 10.83 1.67
N ALA A 104 14.36 10.48 2.77
CA ALA A 104 15.67 9.82 2.74
C ALA A 104 15.59 8.45 2.05
N GLN A 105 14.54 7.66 2.31
CA GLN A 105 14.31 6.37 1.66
C GLN A 105 14.04 6.51 0.16
N ILE A 106 13.23 7.48 -0.27
CA ILE A 106 12.99 7.75 -1.69
C ILE A 106 14.32 8.01 -2.39
N MET A 107 15.13 8.93 -1.86
CA MET A 107 16.42 9.27 -2.45
C MET A 107 17.40 8.09 -2.48
N ALA A 108 17.35 7.20 -1.49
CA ALA A 108 18.18 6.00 -1.46
C ALA A 108 17.72 4.93 -2.47
N ASN A 109 16.41 4.84 -2.71
CA ASN A 109 15.79 3.78 -3.51
C ASN A 109 15.69 4.11 -5.00
N LEU A 110 15.72 5.40 -5.38
CA LEU A 110 15.67 5.81 -6.79
C LEU A 110 16.76 5.12 -7.62
N PRO A 111 16.44 4.65 -8.84
CA PRO A 111 17.41 3.96 -9.69
C PRO A 111 18.50 4.94 -10.12
N LYS A 112 19.77 4.51 -10.02
CA LYS A 112 20.93 5.37 -10.33
C LYS A 112 21.47 5.16 -11.74
N ASN A 113 21.06 4.05 -12.37
CA ASN A 113 21.48 3.64 -13.69
C ASN A 113 20.41 2.74 -14.33
N GLU A 114 20.61 2.36 -15.58
CA GLU A 114 19.65 1.54 -16.34
C GLU A 114 19.50 0.11 -15.79
N GLU A 115 20.55 -0.45 -15.19
CA GLU A 115 20.50 -1.78 -14.57
C GLU A 115 19.61 -1.77 -13.32
N ASP A 116 19.75 -0.74 -12.48
CA ASP A 116 18.86 -0.50 -11.34
C ASP A 116 17.40 -0.36 -11.80
N LEU A 117 17.16 0.42 -12.86
CA LEU A 117 15.82 0.61 -13.40
C LEU A 117 15.23 -0.71 -13.91
N ALA A 118 16.00 -1.51 -14.64
CA ALA A 118 15.56 -2.81 -15.13
C ALA A 118 15.25 -3.78 -13.97
N ASP A 119 16.07 -3.81 -12.93
CA ASP A 119 15.80 -4.57 -11.71
C ASP A 119 14.51 -4.10 -11.02
N MET A 120 14.30 -2.79 -10.89
CA MET A 120 13.08 -2.21 -10.32
C MET A 120 11.82 -2.53 -11.13
N ILE A 121 11.90 -2.51 -12.46
CA ILE A 121 10.79 -2.92 -13.34
C ILE A 121 10.46 -4.40 -13.12
N ASN A 122 11.47 -5.27 -13.11
CA ASN A 122 11.26 -6.71 -12.93
C ASN A 122 10.65 -7.03 -11.55
N ARG A 123 11.20 -6.45 -10.48
CA ARG A 123 10.67 -6.63 -9.11
C ARG A 123 9.28 -6.05 -8.96
N GLY A 124 9.06 -4.84 -9.48
CA GLY A 124 7.77 -4.18 -9.42
C GLY A 124 6.69 -4.94 -10.19
N TYR A 125 7.00 -5.48 -11.37
CA TYR A 125 6.11 -6.39 -12.10
C TYR A 125 5.77 -7.65 -11.29
N LEU A 126 6.77 -8.29 -10.66
CA LEU A 126 6.54 -9.47 -9.82
C LEU A 126 5.61 -9.14 -8.65
N LEU A 127 5.82 -8.01 -7.97
CA LEU A 127 4.94 -7.56 -6.90
C LEU A 127 3.51 -7.29 -7.39
N ALA A 128 3.37 -6.55 -8.49
CA ALA A 128 2.07 -6.23 -9.09
C ALA A 128 1.31 -7.49 -9.54
N SER A 129 2.00 -8.51 -10.03
CA SER A 129 1.39 -9.78 -10.45
C SER A 129 0.65 -10.50 -9.30
N GLN A 130 1.16 -10.36 -8.07
CA GLN A 130 0.57 -10.90 -6.85
C GLN A 130 -0.66 -10.09 -6.37
N MET A 131 -0.94 -8.96 -7.00
CA MET A 131 -2.09 -8.09 -6.70
C MET A 131 -3.15 -8.10 -7.82
N SER A 132 -3.04 -9.03 -8.77
CA SER A 132 -4.03 -9.18 -9.83
C SER A 132 -5.39 -9.63 -9.31
N TRP A 133 -6.46 -9.29 -10.04
CA TRP A 133 -7.81 -9.75 -9.72
C TRP A 133 -7.92 -11.27 -9.60
N GLY A 134 -7.16 -12.03 -10.39
CA GLY A 134 -7.13 -13.49 -10.30
C GLY A 134 -6.65 -13.95 -8.91
N VAL A 135 -5.53 -13.41 -8.43
CA VAL A 135 -4.99 -13.69 -7.10
C VAL A 135 -5.96 -13.25 -6.00
N VAL A 136 -6.57 -12.08 -6.16
CA VAL A 136 -7.56 -11.57 -5.19
C VAL A 136 -8.77 -12.49 -5.09
N VAL A 137 -9.34 -12.88 -6.23
CA VAL A 137 -10.50 -13.78 -6.30
C VAL A 137 -10.14 -15.14 -5.68
N GLU A 138 -9.03 -15.73 -6.09
CA GLU A 138 -8.60 -17.06 -5.66
C GLU A 138 -8.32 -17.13 -4.16
N ASN A 139 -7.63 -16.13 -3.61
CA ASN A 139 -7.14 -16.18 -2.23
C ASN A 139 -8.07 -15.54 -1.19
N TYR A 140 -8.96 -14.62 -1.60
CA TYR A 140 -9.80 -13.87 -0.65
C TYR A 140 -11.30 -14.07 -0.88
N ILE A 141 -11.75 -14.22 -2.12
CA ILE A 141 -13.18 -14.32 -2.44
C ILE A 141 -13.64 -15.77 -2.42
N LEU A 142 -13.03 -16.65 -3.23
CA LEU A 142 -13.43 -18.05 -3.34
C LEU A 142 -13.42 -18.81 -1.99
N PRO A 143 -12.44 -18.59 -1.08
CA PRO A 143 -12.45 -19.27 0.22
C PRO A 143 -13.62 -18.85 1.12
N GLY A 144 -14.16 -17.65 0.93
CA GLY A 144 -15.31 -17.13 1.65
C GLY A 144 -16.65 -17.57 1.07
N LEU A 145 -16.67 -18.12 -0.15
CA LEU A 145 -17.90 -18.62 -0.76
C LEU A 145 -18.25 -20.02 -0.25
N PRO A 146 -19.54 -20.31 -0.05
CA PRO A 146 -19.98 -21.64 0.33
C PRO A 146 -19.59 -22.64 -0.78
N LYS A 147 -18.86 -23.69 -0.41
CA LYS A 147 -18.60 -24.81 -1.32
C LYS A 147 -19.94 -25.46 -1.69
N ASN A 148 -20.14 -25.78 -2.97
CA ASN A 148 -21.37 -26.39 -3.48
C ASN A 148 -21.83 -27.54 -2.56
N GLY A 149 -23.03 -27.42 -2.00
CA GLY A 149 -23.65 -28.39 -1.08
C GLY A 149 -24.09 -27.84 0.29
N ALA A 150 -23.75 -26.60 0.65
CA ALA A 150 -24.09 -26.03 1.96
C ALA A 150 -25.41 -25.21 2.01
N VAL A 151 -26.34 -25.43 1.08
CA VAL A 151 -27.72 -24.93 1.24
C VAL A 151 -28.42 -25.87 2.23
N LYS A 152 -28.33 -25.55 3.52
CA LYS A 152 -29.18 -26.19 4.54
C LYS A 152 -30.63 -25.83 4.22
N ASN A 153 -31.42 -26.81 3.78
CA ASN A 153 -32.87 -26.71 3.78
C ASN A 153 -33.33 -26.33 5.18
N GLN A 154 -33.84 -25.11 5.37
CA GLN A 154 -34.65 -24.79 6.55
C GLN A 154 -35.96 -25.58 6.42
N PRO A 155 -36.38 -26.35 7.43
CA PRO A 155 -37.69 -26.98 7.40
C PRO A 155 -38.75 -25.87 7.44
N ALA A 156 -39.71 -25.94 6.53
CA ALA A 156 -40.88 -25.07 6.52
C ALA A 156 -41.55 -25.12 7.88
N ALA A 157 -41.77 -23.96 8.50
CA ALA A 157 -42.57 -23.85 9.70
C ALA A 157 -43.96 -24.42 9.41
N VAL A 158 -44.30 -25.52 10.09
CA VAL A 158 -45.64 -26.08 10.11
C VAL A 158 -46.48 -25.16 10.99
N ASN A 159 -47.47 -24.52 10.39
CA ASN A 159 -48.51 -23.76 11.10
C ASN A 159 -49.42 -24.70 11.90
#